data_AF-A0A0Q6PDJ1-F1
#
_entry.id   AF-A0A0Q6PDJ1-F1
#
_cell.length_a   1.000
_cell.length_b   1.000
_cell.length_c   1.000
_cell.angle_alpha   90.00
_cell.angle_beta   90.00
_cell.angle_gamma   90.00
#
_symmetry.space_group_name_H-M   'P 1'
#
loop_
_entity.id
_entity.type
_entity.pdbx_description
1 polymer ?
#
loop_
_entity_poly.entity_id
_entity_poly.type
_entity_poly.pdbx_seq_one_letter_code
_entity_poly.pdbx_strand_id
1 'polypeptide(L)' 'MASVPGLAEIEATVSRMEARYRADPLFPVYQRLCERFEVDLSDRRDLALAKASALMLVKFAGEDAN' A
#
# COMPACT_ATOMS: atom_id res chain seq x y z
N MET A 1 -19.72 2.01 -15.50
CA MET A 1 -19.19 0.74 -14.93
C MET A 1 -17.79 1.03 -14.45
N ALA A 2 -17.50 0.85 -13.16
CA ALA A 2 -16.11 0.96 -12.69
C ALA A 2 -15.35 -0.24 -13.25
N SER A 3 -14.46 -0.01 -14.21
CA SER A 3 -13.55 -1.04 -14.71
C SER A 3 -12.65 -1.50 -13.56
N VAL A 4 -12.42 -2.80 -13.48
CA VAL A 4 -11.43 -3.36 -12.55
C VAL A 4 -10.09 -2.69 -12.86
N PRO A 5 -9.45 -2.00 -11.90
CA PRO A 5 -8.22 -1.28 -12.17
C PRO A 5 -7.12 -2.24 -12.61
N GLY A 6 -6.36 -1.80 -13.62
CA GLY A 6 -5.18 -2.50 -14.12
C GLY A 6 -4.01 -2.40 -13.16
N LEU A 7 -2.98 -3.23 -13.37
CA LEU A 7 -1.78 -3.26 -12.52
C LEU A 7 -1.12 -1.87 -12.40
N ALA A 8 -0.95 -1.17 -13.52
CA ALA A 8 -0.33 0.16 -13.55
C ALA A 8 -1.12 1.19 -12.73
N GLU A 9 -2.45 1.10 -12.70
CA GLU A 9 -3.30 2.01 -11.93
C GLU A 9 -3.18 1.73 -10.42
N ILE A 10 -3.05 0.45 -10.05
CA ILE A 10 -2.81 0.03 -8.66
C ILE A 10 -1.43 0.50 -8.21
N GLU A 11 -0.38 0.24 -8.99
CA GLU A 11 1.00 0.69 -8.70
C GLU A 11 1.08 2.22 -8.58
N ALA A 12 0.42 2.97 -9.47
CA ALA A 12 0.35 4.42 -9.39
C ALA A 12 -0.37 4.90 -8.11
N THR A 13 -1.40 4.18 -7.67
CA THR A 13 -2.11 4.47 -6.43
C THR A 13 -1.23 4.23 -5.20
N VAL A 14 -0.54 3.09 -5.16
CA VAL A 14 0.45 2.78 -4.12
C VAL A 14 1.49 3.89 -4.03
N SER A 15 2.11 4.27 -5.15
CA SER A 15 3.15 5.31 -5.17
C SER A 15 2.66 6.66 -4.63
N ARG A 16 1.43 7.08 -5.00
CA ARG A 16 0.84 8.32 -4.46
C ARG A 16 0.58 8.22 -2.95
N MET A 17 0.10 7.09 -2.46
CA MET A 17 -0.14 6.88 -1.04
C MET A 17 1.16 6.80 -0.24
N GLU A 18 2.20 6.12 -0.75
CA GLU A 18 3.51 6.07 -0.10
C GLU A 18 4.13 7.46 0.05
N ALA A 19 4.04 8.29 -1.00
CA ALA A 19 4.49 9.67 -0.93
C ALA A 19 3.72 10.48 0.13
N ARG A 20 2.40 10.26 0.25
CA ARG A 20 1.54 10.95 1.21
C ARG A 20 1.82 10.56 2.67
N TYR A 21 2.02 9.27 2.95
CA TYR A 21 2.17 8.76 4.32
C TYR A 21 3.62 8.52 4.72
N ARG A 22 4.60 8.99 3.93
CA ARG A 22 6.03 8.79 4.23
C ARG A 22 6.44 9.28 5.63
N ALA A 23 5.80 10.33 6.13
CA ALA A 23 6.08 10.90 7.45
C ALA A 23 5.28 10.25 8.60
N ASP A 24 4.39 9.30 8.29
CA ASP A 24 3.56 8.62 9.28
C ASP A 24 4.42 7.67 10.16
N PRO A 25 4.22 7.64 11.49
CA PRO A 25 4.96 6.74 12.39
C PRO A 25 4.86 5.25 12.03
N LEU A 26 3.79 4.81 11.34
CA LEU A 26 3.60 3.43 10.89
C LEU A 26 4.28 3.14 9.56
N PHE A 27 4.79 4.15 8.84
CA PHE A 27 5.44 3.96 7.55
C PHE A 27 6.63 2.99 7.58
N PRO A 28 7.53 3.01 8.59
CA PRO A 28 8.60 2.01 8.69
C PRO A 28 8.09 0.58 8.89
N VAL A 29 6.94 0.41 9.56
CA VAL A 29 6.29 -0.90 9.72
C VAL A 29 5.73 -1.39 8.39
N TYR A 30 5.08 -0.49 7.63
CA TYR A 30 4.63 -0.76 6.26
C TYR A 30 5.79 -1.22 5.36
N GLN A 31 6.96 -0.59 5.43
CA GLN A 31 8.11 -0.97 4.61
C GLN A 31 8.58 -2.40 4.90
N ARG A 32 8.71 -2.78 6.18
CA ARG A 32 9.05 -4.16 6.57
C ARG A 32 7.99 -5.17 6.12
N LEU A 33 6.72 -4.78 6.14
CA LEU A 33 5.63 -5.61 5.65
C LEU A 33 5.71 -5.80 4.13
N CYS A 34 6.13 -4.79 3.38
CA CYS A 34 6.35 -4.90 1.93
C CYS A 34 7.45 -5.90 1.58
N GLU A 35 8.56 -5.90 2.32
CA GLU A 35 9.64 -6.90 2.15
C GLU A 35 9.09 -8.32 2.33
N ARG A 36 8.19 -8.51 3.30
CA ARG A 36 7.55 -9.80 3.52
C ARG A 36 6.61 -10.19 2.38
N PHE A 37 5.81 -9.25 1.88
CA PHE A 37 4.95 -9.50 0.72
C PHE A 37 5.74 -9.89 -0.52
N GLU A 38 6.90 -9.29 -0.76
CA GLU A 38 7.77 -9.63 -1.91
C GLU A 38 8.35 -11.05 -1.82
N VAL A 39 8.48 -11.60 -0.62
CA VAL A 39 8.88 -13.00 -0.40
C VAL A 39 7.70 -13.96 -0.55
N ASP A 40 6.53 -13.58 -0.03
CA ASP A 40 5.37 -14.47 0.07
C ASP A 40 4.47 -14.44 -1.19
N LEU A 41 4.50 -13.37 -1.98
CA LEU A 41 3.63 -13.15 -3.16
C LEU A 41 4.45 -13.10 -4.45
N SER A 42 4.18 -14.05 -5.35
CA SER A 42 4.85 -14.12 -6.67
C SER A 42 4.14 -13.31 -7.76
N ASP A 43 2.83 -13.04 -7.61
CA ASP A 43 2.06 -12.27 -8.57
C ASP A 43 2.16 -10.76 -8.30
N ARG A 44 2.47 -9.99 -9.35
CA ARG A 44 2.69 -8.54 -9.24
C ARG A 44 1.43 -7.77 -8.88
N ARG A 45 0.26 -8.21 -9.34
CA ARG A 45 -1.03 -7.58 -9.04
C ARG A 45 -1.40 -7.84 -7.59
N ASP A 46 -1.23 -9.05 -7.11
CA ASP A 46 -1.47 -9.39 -5.70
C ASP A 46 -0.53 -8.61 -4.77
N LEU A 47 0.75 -8.49 -5.13
CA LEU A 47 1.70 -7.65 -4.41
C LEU A 47 1.24 -6.18 -4.35
N ALA A 48 0.85 -5.60 -5.49
CA ALA A 48 0.39 -4.23 -5.55
C ALA A 48 -0.89 -4.00 -4.73
N LEU A 49 -1.82 -4.96 -4.73
CA LEU A 49 -3.05 -4.91 -3.92
C LEU A 49 -2.75 -5.04 -2.42
N ALA A 50 -1.82 -5.92 -2.03
CA ALA A 50 -1.40 -6.08 -0.63
C ALA A 50 -0.78 -4.78 -0.09
N LYS A 51 0.12 -4.15 -0.87
CA LYS A 51 0.72 -2.85 -0.54
C LYS A 51 -0.36 -1.76 -0.41
N ALA A 52 -1.30 -1.68 -1.35
CA ALA A 52 -2.41 -0.73 -1.29
C ALA A 52 -3.29 -0.92 -0.04
N SER A 53 -3.58 -2.18 0.32
CA SER A 53 -4.40 -2.52 1.49
C SER A 53 -3.70 -2.14 2.80
N ALA A 54 -2.39 -2.40 2.90
CA ALA A 54 -1.59 -2.00 4.05
C ALA A 54 -1.53 -0.46 4.21
N LEU A 55 -1.40 0.29 3.11
CA LEU A 55 -1.43 1.76 3.14
C LEU A 55 -2.80 2.32 3.54
N MET A 56 -3.90 1.62 3.25
CA MET A 56 -5.23 2.00 3.75
C MET A 56 -5.33 1.83 5.27
N LEU A 57 -4.67 0.83 5.85
CA LEU A 57 -4.57 0.69 7.30
C LEU A 57 -3.74 1.82 7.92
N VAL A 58 -2.60 2.18 7.30
CA VAL A 58 -1.80 3.34 7.74
C VAL A 58 -2.62 4.61 7.70
N LYS A 59 -3.33 4.85 6.59
CA LYS A 59 -4.25 5.99 6.47
C LYS A 59 -5.26 6.02 7.62
N PHE A 60 -5.95 4.91 7.85
CA PHE A 60 -6.99 4.81 8.89
C PHE A 60 -6.42 5.09 10.28
N ALA A 61 -5.31 4.43 10.63
CA ALA A 61 -4.67 4.62 11.93
C ALA A 61 -4.11 6.04 12.14
N GLY A 62 -3.58 6.68 11.09
CA GLY A 62 -3.12 8.06 11.13
C GLY A 62 -4.26 9.08 11.22
N GLU A 63 -5.42 8.79 10.62
CA GLU A 63 -6.63 9.61 10.73
C GLU A 63 -7.30 9.48 12.11
N ASP A 64 -7.26 8.31 12.76
CA ASP A 64 -7.76 8.09 14.13
C ASP A 64 -6.84 8.67 15.23
N ALA A 65 -5.55 8.86 14.95
CA ALA A 65 -4.57 9.35 15.91
C ALA A 65 -4.57 10.88 16.09
N ASN A 66 -5.42 11.61 15.36
CA ASN A 66 -5.48 13.07 15.32
C ASN A 66 -6.84 13.61 15.75
#